data_AF-A0AAE1YY62-F1
#
_entry.id   AF-A0AAE1YY62-F1
#
_cell.length_a   1.000
_cell.length_b   1.000
_cell.length_c   1.000
_cell.angle_alpha   90.00
_cell.angle_beta   90.00
_cell.angle_gamma   90.00
#
_symmetry.space_group_name_H-M   'P 1'
#
loop_
_entity.id
_entity.type
_entity.pdbx_description
1 polymer ?
#
loop_
_entity_poly.entity_id
_entity_poly.type
_entity_poly.pdbx_seq_one_letter_code
_entity_poly.pdbx_strand_id
1 'polypeptide(L)'
;MKGALLAFLSALCLLTSVQCYGGKQRDPLGELIKVQWTKTSASFHTEDALAEYSPVYIAPQDGLKEADKITDLPGQPQVSFSQFSGYVTVDPKAGRALFYWLTESEDPSNKPLVLWLNGGPGCSSIGSGAMTELGPFRVNPDGKTLWHNKNAWNTGETSNSMSE
;
A
#
# COMPACT_ATOMS: atom_id res chain seq x y z
N MET A 1 7.50 -53.10 -4.67
CA MET A 1 7.01 -52.37 -3.47
C MET A 1 7.21 -50.84 -3.52
N LYS A 2 8.20 -50.28 -4.24
CA LYS A 2 8.43 -48.82 -4.28
C LYS A 2 7.41 -48.03 -5.15
N GLY A 3 6.93 -48.61 -6.26
CA GLY A 3 5.97 -47.95 -7.15
C GLY A 3 4.56 -47.79 -6.57
N ALA A 4 4.14 -48.71 -5.69
CA ALA A 4 2.85 -48.60 -5.00
C ALA A 4 2.83 -47.43 -4.01
N LEU A 5 3.93 -47.20 -3.29
CA LEU A 5 4.04 -46.12 -2.30
C LEU A 5 3.92 -44.73 -2.94
N LEU A 6 4.51 -44.54 -4.14
CA LEU A 6 4.42 -43.28 -4.90
C LEU A 6 3.00 -43.02 -5.42
N ALA A 7 2.29 -44.06 -5.88
CA ALA A 7 0.89 -43.92 -6.30
C ALA A 7 -0.04 -43.63 -5.11
N PHE A 8 0.22 -44.21 -3.95
CA PHE A 8 -0.53 -43.89 -2.72
C PHE A 8 -0.27 -42.45 -2.25
N LEU A 9 0.97 -41.96 -2.33
CA LEU A 9 1.29 -40.57 -1.96
C LEU A 9 0.66 -39.54 -2.92
N SER A 10 0.61 -39.83 -4.23
CA SER A 10 -0.05 -38.92 -5.18
C SER A 10 -1.57 -38.91 -5.02
N ALA A 11 -2.19 -40.07 -4.77
CA ALA A 11 -3.62 -40.17 -4.48
C ALA A 11 -3.99 -39.45 -3.17
N LEU A 12 -3.13 -39.49 -2.15
CA LEU A 12 -3.32 -38.77 -0.90
C LEU A 12 -3.21 -37.24 -1.10
N CYS A 13 -2.29 -36.77 -1.94
CA CYS A 13 -2.20 -35.35 -2.33
C CYS A 13 -3.43 -34.86 -3.12
N LEU A 14 -4.01 -35.70 -3.97
CA LEU A 14 -5.21 -35.33 -4.71
C LEU A 14 -6.45 -35.31 -3.80
N LEU A 15 -6.57 -36.24 -2.85
CA LEU A 15 -7.68 -36.26 -1.89
C LEU A 15 -7.65 -35.05 -0.93
N THR A 16 -6.47 -34.61 -0.46
CA THR A 16 -6.36 -33.39 0.36
C THR A 16 -6.73 -32.13 -0.43
N SER A 17 -6.41 -32.08 -1.72
CA SER A 17 -6.80 -30.95 -2.58
C SER A 17 -8.32 -30.82 -2.79
N VAL A 18 -9.06 -31.94 -2.80
CA VAL A 18 -10.53 -31.95 -2.97
C VAL A 18 -11.27 -31.50 -1.70
N GLN A 19 -10.75 -31.82 -0.51
CA GLN A 19 -11.33 -31.32 0.75
C GLN A 19 -10.99 -29.85 1.03
N CYS A 20 -9.96 -29.28 0.40
CA CYS A 20 -9.68 -27.83 0.46
C CYS A 20 -10.57 -26.98 -0.46
N TYR A 21 -11.25 -27.57 -1.45
CA TYR A 21 -12.13 -26.85 -2.38
C TYR A 21 -13.63 -26.91 -2.02
N GLY A 22 -13.97 -27.53 -0.88
CA GLY A 22 -15.35 -27.63 -0.36
C GLY A 22 -15.67 -26.58 0.71
N GLY A 23 -15.28 -25.33 0.53
CA GLY A 23 -15.60 -24.25 1.47
C GLY A 23 -17.01 -23.71 1.22
N LYS A 24 -17.97 -23.97 2.12
CA LYS A 24 -19.15 -23.08 2.25
C LYS A 24 -18.58 -21.67 2.48
N GLN A 25 -18.86 -20.76 1.55
CA GLN A 25 -18.41 -19.37 1.59
C GLN A 25 -18.96 -18.70 2.85
N ARG A 26 -18.18 -18.77 3.93
CA ARG A 26 -18.38 -17.95 5.12
C ARG A 26 -17.91 -16.57 4.73
N ASP A 27 -18.84 -15.62 4.71
CA ASP A 27 -18.56 -14.20 4.52
C ASP A 27 -18.52 -13.52 5.89
N PRO A 28 -17.38 -13.58 6.62
CA PRO A 28 -17.26 -12.96 7.93
C PRO A 28 -17.44 -11.44 7.87
N LEU A 29 -17.17 -10.82 6.71
CA LEU A 29 -17.34 -9.39 6.50
C LEU A 29 -18.83 -9.03 6.38
N GLY A 30 -19.60 -9.80 5.61
CA GLY A 30 -21.05 -9.65 5.50
C GLY A 30 -21.77 -9.90 6.83
N GLU A 31 -21.30 -10.85 7.64
CA GLU A 31 -21.78 -11.08 9.01
C GLU A 31 -21.47 -9.90 9.94
N LEU A 32 -20.24 -9.37 9.90
CA LEU A 32 -19.83 -8.18 10.67
C LEU A 32 -20.66 -6.93 10.31
N ILE A 33 -20.87 -6.70 9.01
CA ILE A 33 -21.69 -5.59 8.52
C ILE A 33 -23.12 -5.73 9.04
N LYS A 34 -23.72 -6.93 9.00
CA LYS A 34 -25.06 -7.18 9.55
C LYS A 34 -25.14 -6.95 11.07
N VAL A 35 -24.13 -7.39 11.83
CA VAL A 35 -24.07 -7.18 13.28
C VAL A 35 -23.96 -5.68 13.61
N GLN A 36 -23.19 -4.92 12.83
CA GLN A 36 -23.02 -3.49 13.02
C GLN A 36 -24.29 -2.71 12.65
N TRP A 37 -24.98 -3.10 11.58
CA TRP A 37 -26.28 -2.52 11.19
C TRP A 37 -27.37 -2.81 12.22
N THR A 38 -27.46 -4.04 12.73
CA THR A 38 -28.47 -4.43 13.73
C THR A 38 -28.25 -3.77 15.09
N LYS A 39 -26.99 -3.58 15.52
CA LYS A 39 -26.67 -2.79 16.72
C LYS A 39 -27.00 -1.31 16.56
N THR A 40 -26.84 -0.77 15.36
CA THR A 40 -27.12 0.65 15.06
C THR A 40 -28.63 0.93 15.10
N SER A 41 -29.47 0.00 14.63
CA SER A 41 -30.93 0.16 14.65
C SER A 41 -31.56 0.08 16.05
N ALA A 42 -30.86 -0.49 17.05
CA ALA A 42 -31.39 -0.69 18.40
C ALA A 42 -31.03 0.43 19.39
N SER A 43 -30.20 1.41 18.99
CA SER A 43 -29.69 2.46 19.86
C SER A 43 -29.83 3.84 19.23
N PHE A 44 -31.06 4.31 19.06
CA PHE A 44 -31.34 5.72 18.84
C PHE A 44 -32.28 6.22 19.93
N HIS A 45 -31.69 6.67 21.04
CA HIS A 45 -32.23 7.77 21.81
C HIS A 45 -31.61 9.05 21.28
N THR A 46 -32.49 9.95 20.88
CA THR A 46 -32.26 11.27 20.31
C THR A 46 -31.61 12.21 21.34
N GLU A 47 -30.95 13.26 20.81
CA GLU A 47 -30.36 14.43 21.49
C GLU A 47 -28.86 14.34 21.79
N ASP A 48 -28.01 14.77 20.85
CA ASP A 48 -27.44 16.14 20.89
C ASP A 48 -26.58 16.45 19.63
N ALA A 49 -26.74 17.67 19.13
CA ALA A 49 -25.87 18.49 18.27
C ALA A 49 -25.00 17.86 17.13
N LEU A 50 -25.45 18.13 15.89
CA LEU A 50 -24.72 18.62 14.69
C LEU A 50 -23.17 18.76 14.68
N ALA A 51 -22.41 17.78 15.13
CA ALA A 51 -21.05 17.58 14.63
C ALA A 51 -21.13 16.65 13.42
N GLU A 52 -20.82 17.17 12.24
CA GLU A 52 -20.63 16.40 11.02
C GLU A 52 -19.61 15.28 11.29
N TYR A 53 -20.10 14.06 11.55
CA TYR A 53 -19.25 12.90 11.84
C TYR A 53 -18.50 12.53 10.56
N SER A 54 -17.30 13.08 10.40
CA SER A 54 -16.34 12.58 9.42
C SER A 54 -15.62 11.37 10.04
N PRO A 55 -15.74 10.17 9.46
CA PRO A 55 -15.01 8.99 9.93
C PRO A 55 -13.50 9.09 9.72
N VAL A 56 -13.03 10.16 9.06
CA VAL A 56 -11.62 10.39 8.73
C VAL A 56 -11.05 11.43 9.70
N TYR A 57 -10.10 10.99 10.52
CA TYR A 57 -9.27 11.91 11.28
C TYR A 57 -8.25 12.56 10.34
N ILE A 58 -8.24 13.89 10.31
CA ILE A 58 -7.24 14.69 9.60
C ILE A 58 -6.47 15.46 10.67
N ALA A 59 -5.21 15.08 10.90
CA ALA A 59 -4.34 15.82 11.82
C ALA A 59 -3.87 17.14 11.19
N PRO A 60 -3.58 18.19 11.97
CA PRO A 60 -2.87 19.37 11.48
C PRO A 60 -1.57 18.97 10.77
N GLN A 61 -1.30 19.55 9.59
CA GLN A 61 -0.12 19.23 8.77
C GLN A 61 0.82 20.42 8.56
N ASP A 62 0.55 21.57 9.17
CA ASP A 62 1.30 22.80 8.94
C ASP A 62 2.79 22.63 9.30
N GLY A 63 3.68 22.92 8.34
CA GLY A 63 5.13 22.81 8.51
C GLY A 63 5.71 21.39 8.47
N LEU A 64 4.86 20.35 8.41
CA LEU A 64 5.35 18.96 8.37
C LEU A 64 6.01 18.61 7.04
N LYS A 65 5.51 19.17 5.91
CA LYS A 65 6.11 18.96 4.59
C LYS A 65 7.60 19.34 4.59
N GLU A 66 7.93 20.51 5.12
CA GLU A 66 9.29 21.01 5.16
C GLU A 66 10.18 20.16 6.07
N ALA A 67 9.64 19.69 7.20
CA ALA A 67 10.33 18.80 8.13
C ALA A 67 10.57 17.39 7.54
N ASP A 68 9.65 16.90 6.71
CA ASP A 68 9.71 15.59 6.06
C ASP A 68 10.61 15.57 4.82
N LYS A 69 11.19 16.72 4.43
CA LYS A 69 12.02 16.83 3.23
C LYS A 69 13.28 15.99 3.37
N ILE A 70 13.46 15.07 2.43
CA ILE A 70 14.68 14.27 2.30
C ILE A 70 15.68 15.08 1.48
N THR A 71 16.85 15.36 2.05
CA THR A 71 17.96 15.99 1.33
C THR A 71 18.61 15.02 0.37
N ASP A 72 19.06 13.88 0.88
CA ASP A 72 19.66 12.78 0.11
C ASP A 72 19.43 11.45 0.82
N LEU A 73 19.20 10.38 0.06
CA LEU A 73 19.24 9.01 0.58
C LEU A 73 20.68 8.47 0.54
N PRO A 74 21.07 7.60 1.48
CA PRO A 74 22.36 6.91 1.42
C PRO A 74 22.54 6.16 0.09
N GLY A 75 23.65 6.43 -0.60
CA GLY A 75 23.97 5.78 -1.87
C GLY A 75 23.09 6.19 -3.05
N GLN A 76 22.32 7.27 -2.93
CA GLN A 76 21.50 7.82 -4.00
C GLN A 76 22.35 8.54 -5.07
N PRO A 77 22.04 8.36 -6.36
CA PRO A 77 22.58 9.23 -7.40
C PRO A 77 21.99 10.64 -7.30
N GLN A 78 22.65 11.60 -7.93
CA GLN A 78 22.13 12.96 -8.03
C GLN A 78 20.80 12.98 -8.81
N VAL A 79 19.82 13.74 -8.31
CA VAL A 79 18.49 13.89 -8.92
C VAL A 79 18.02 15.34 -8.89
N SER A 80 17.10 15.67 -9.78
CA SER A 80 16.51 17.01 -9.91
C SER A 80 15.15 17.19 -9.22
N PHE A 81 14.54 16.11 -8.72
CA PHE A 81 13.24 16.14 -8.07
C PHE A 81 13.35 16.19 -6.54
N SER A 82 12.33 16.76 -5.88
CA SER A 82 12.23 16.72 -4.42
C SER A 82 11.59 15.43 -3.94
N GLN A 83 11.93 15.01 -2.73
CA GLN A 83 11.32 13.86 -2.08
C GLN A 83 11.09 14.14 -0.60
N PHE A 84 10.07 13.50 -0.06
CA PHE A 84 9.57 13.71 1.29
C PHE A 84 9.19 12.37 1.90
N SER A 85 9.46 12.15 3.18
CA SER A 85 8.95 10.99 3.90
C SER A 85 8.66 11.33 5.35
N GLY A 86 7.57 10.78 5.85
CA GLY A 86 7.15 11.00 7.22
C GLY A 86 5.99 10.09 7.60
N TYR A 87 5.32 10.44 8.68
CA TYR A 87 4.17 9.70 9.21
C TYR A 87 2.94 10.59 9.25
N VAL A 88 1.82 10.08 8.73
CA VAL A 88 0.50 10.70 8.86
C VAL A 88 -0.32 9.95 9.90
N THR A 89 -0.67 10.60 11.00
CA THR A 89 -1.54 10.02 12.03
C THR A 89 -2.96 9.86 11.50
N VAL A 90 -3.47 8.63 11.51
CA VAL A 90 -4.81 8.28 11.00
C VAL A 90 -5.80 7.92 12.11
N ASP A 91 -5.28 7.61 13.30
CA ASP A 91 -6.09 7.34 14.49
C ASP A 91 -5.27 7.62 15.75
N PRO A 92 -5.43 8.83 16.34
CA PRO A 92 -4.64 9.23 17.49
C PRO A 92 -5.03 8.45 18.75
N LYS A 93 -6.27 7.94 18.86
CA LYS A 93 -6.72 7.16 20.02
C LYS A 93 -6.05 5.78 20.05
N ALA A 94 -5.89 5.16 18.89
CA ALA A 94 -5.16 3.91 18.75
C ALA A 94 -3.64 4.10 18.56
N GLY A 95 -3.15 5.34 18.45
CA GLY A 95 -1.75 5.64 18.14
C GLY A 95 -1.30 5.18 16.76
N ARG A 96 -2.22 5.09 15.78
CA ARG A 96 -1.93 4.58 14.43
C ARG A 96 -1.51 5.70 13.50
N ALA A 97 -0.37 5.52 12.85
CA ALA A 97 0.13 6.39 11.79
C ALA A 97 0.63 5.57 10.60
N LEU A 98 0.48 6.12 9.39
CA LEU A 98 0.96 5.52 8.15
C LEU A 98 2.22 6.23 7.69
N PHE A 99 3.26 5.46 7.39
CA PHE A 99 4.48 5.97 6.77
C PHE A 99 4.23 6.23 5.27
N TYR A 100 4.79 7.32 4.75
CA TYR A 100 4.78 7.62 3.33
C TYR A 100 6.18 7.99 2.83
N TRP A 101 6.40 7.78 1.54
CA TRP A 101 7.52 8.37 0.80
C TRP A 101 6.97 8.90 -0.52
N LEU A 102 7.02 10.22 -0.67
CA LEU A 102 6.58 10.98 -1.84
C LEU A 102 7.80 11.41 -2.63
N THR A 103 7.78 11.16 -3.94
CA THR A 103 8.75 11.69 -4.89
C THR A 103 8.00 12.60 -5.83
N GLU A 104 8.35 13.89 -5.85
CA GLU A 104 7.78 14.82 -6.82
C GLU A 104 8.19 14.41 -8.25
N SER A 105 7.42 14.89 -9.23
CA SER A 105 7.83 14.69 -10.62
C SER A 105 9.09 15.48 -10.92
N GLU A 106 9.90 14.97 -11.85
CA GLU A 106 11.04 15.69 -12.42
C GLU A 106 10.62 16.99 -13.13
N ASP A 107 9.37 17.09 -13.58
CA ASP A 107 8.73 18.32 -14.06
C ASP A 107 7.37 18.54 -13.37
N PRO A 108 7.34 19.17 -12.17
CA PRO A 108 6.18 19.14 -11.29
C PRO A 108 5.01 20.06 -11.69
N SER A 109 5.24 21.08 -12.51
CA SER A 109 4.34 22.24 -12.66
C SER A 109 2.89 21.89 -13.04
N ASN A 110 2.65 20.78 -13.75
CA ASN A 110 1.32 20.37 -14.21
C ASN A 110 1.07 18.85 -14.06
N LYS A 111 1.78 18.17 -13.16
CA LYS A 111 1.64 16.71 -12.99
C LYS A 111 0.64 16.38 -11.88
N PRO A 112 -0.15 15.30 -12.04
CA PRO A 112 -1.11 14.91 -11.02
C PRO A 112 -0.42 14.31 -9.79
N LEU A 113 -1.10 14.36 -8.64
CA LEU A 113 -0.73 13.54 -7.49
C LEU A 113 -1.26 12.11 -7.70
N VAL A 114 -0.37 11.12 -7.60
CA VAL A 114 -0.72 9.70 -7.72
C VAL A 114 -0.40 8.99 -6.40
N LEU A 115 -1.41 8.37 -5.80
CA LEU A 115 -1.24 7.48 -4.65
C LEU A 115 -1.09 6.04 -5.14
N TRP A 116 0.02 5.39 -4.79
CA TRP A 116 0.27 3.99 -5.11
C TRP A 116 0.19 3.10 -3.87
N LEU A 117 -0.61 2.03 -3.96
CA LEU A 117 -0.82 1.07 -2.88
C LEU A 117 -0.56 -0.35 -3.40
N ASN A 118 0.44 -1.02 -2.85
CA ASN A 118 0.61 -2.45 -3.06
C ASN A 118 -0.39 -3.24 -2.21
N GLY A 119 -0.86 -4.37 -2.75
CA GLY A 119 -1.84 -5.26 -2.12
C GLY A 119 -1.20 -6.33 -1.23
N GLY A 120 -1.85 -7.49 -1.17
CA GLY A 120 -1.43 -8.60 -0.31
C GLY A 120 -2.63 -9.24 0.38
N PRO A 121 -2.79 -9.10 1.71
CA PRO A 121 -2.46 -7.93 2.55
C PRO A 121 -1.07 -7.94 3.22
N GLY A 122 -0.61 -6.76 3.65
CA GLY A 122 0.59 -6.60 4.49
C GLY A 122 1.89 -6.32 3.75
N CYS A 123 1.92 -6.37 2.43
CA CYS A 123 3.09 -5.95 1.66
C CYS A 123 3.22 -4.43 1.67
N SER A 124 4.47 -3.94 1.75
CA SER A 124 4.77 -2.51 1.78
C SER A 124 4.80 -1.92 0.36
N SER A 125 4.13 -0.79 0.14
CA SER A 125 4.26 -0.01 -1.09
C SER A 125 5.68 0.51 -1.34
N ILE A 126 6.46 0.75 -0.28
CA ILE A 126 7.86 1.18 -0.42
C ILE A 126 8.72 0.02 -0.95
N GLY A 127 8.74 -1.11 -0.25
CA GLY A 127 9.52 -2.28 -0.65
C GLY A 127 9.15 -2.84 -2.03
N SER A 128 7.85 -3.01 -2.32
CA SER A 128 7.41 -3.53 -3.62
C SER A 128 7.32 -2.42 -4.67
N GLY A 129 6.38 -1.48 -4.51
CA GLY A 129 6.12 -0.42 -5.47
C GLY A 129 7.34 0.46 -5.76
N ALA A 130 7.81 1.18 -4.75
CA ALA A 130 8.84 2.19 -4.97
C ALA A 130 10.19 1.55 -5.35
N MET A 131 10.65 0.54 -4.61
CA MET A 131 12.00 -0.01 -4.79
C MET A 131 12.13 -1.07 -5.88
N THR A 132 11.03 -1.70 -6.33
CA THR A 132 11.11 -2.79 -7.33
C THR A 132 10.25 -2.58 -8.57
N GLU A 133 9.20 -1.75 -8.51
CA GLU A 133 8.24 -1.61 -9.62
C GLU A 133 8.33 -0.24 -10.32
N LEU A 134 7.95 0.85 -9.68
CA LEU A 134 7.69 2.13 -10.37
C LEU A 134 8.38 3.36 -9.78
N GLY A 135 9.02 3.23 -8.62
CA GLY A 135 9.69 4.36 -7.98
C GLY A 135 10.96 4.80 -8.72
N PRO A 136 11.55 5.93 -8.30
CA PRO A 136 12.68 6.57 -8.98
C PRO A 136 14.00 5.81 -8.84
N PHE A 137 14.09 4.87 -7.91
CA PHE A 137 15.33 4.18 -7.59
C PHE A 137 15.16 2.67 -7.56
N ARG A 138 16.28 2.00 -7.74
CA ARG A 138 16.47 0.57 -7.56
C ARG A 138 17.67 0.33 -6.67
N VAL A 139 17.60 -0.71 -5.85
CA VAL A 139 18.70 -1.11 -4.98
C VAL A 139 19.71 -1.93 -5.80
N ASN A 140 20.99 -1.55 -5.73
CA ASN A 140 22.06 -2.32 -6.33
C ASN A 140 22.27 -3.67 -5.60
N PRO A 141 22.93 -4.66 -6.25
CA PRO A 141 23.22 -5.95 -5.60
C PRO A 141 24.05 -5.85 -4.32
N ASP A 142 24.75 -4.74 -4.10
CA ASP A 142 25.47 -4.47 -2.85
C ASP A 142 24.56 -4.20 -1.65
N GLY A 143 23.26 -4.00 -1.87
CA GLY A 143 22.27 -3.68 -0.84
C GLY A 143 22.46 -2.32 -0.16
N LYS A 144 23.31 -1.46 -0.72
CA LYS A 144 23.77 -0.21 -0.09
C LYS A 144 23.61 1.00 -0.99
N THR A 145 23.76 0.84 -2.29
CA THR A 145 23.67 1.93 -3.25
C THR A 145 22.41 1.82 -4.10
N LEU A 146 22.00 2.96 -4.66
CA LEU A 146 20.84 3.08 -5.51
C LEU A 146 21.27 3.43 -6.93
N TRP A 147 20.45 3.05 -7.91
CA TRP A 147 20.55 3.54 -9.29
C TRP A 147 19.20 4.07 -9.76
N HIS A 148 19.24 5.07 -10.65
CA HIS A 148 18.03 5.75 -11.15
C HIS A 148 17.24 4.86 -12.11
N ASN A 149 15.95 4.69 -11.82
CA ASN A 149 15.04 3.96 -12.68
C ASN A 149 14.57 4.87 -13.81
N LYS A 150 15.15 4.70 -15.00
CA LYS A 150 14.75 5.43 -16.22
C LYS A 150 13.26 5.28 -16.59
N ASN A 151 12.58 4.24 -16.10
CA ASN A 151 11.15 3.98 -16.35
C ASN A 151 10.30 4.36 -15.12
N ALA A 152 10.81 5.19 -14.22
CA ALA A 152 10.08 5.61 -13.03
C ALA A 152 8.85 6.45 -13.41
N TRP A 153 7.78 6.31 -12.65
CA TRP A 153 6.54 7.03 -12.97
C TRP A 153 6.63 8.54 -12.68
N ASN A 154 7.64 8.98 -11.93
CA ASN A 154 7.84 10.40 -11.63
C ASN A 154 8.63 11.16 -12.72
N THR A 155 9.15 10.50 -13.75
CA THR A 155 9.88 11.15 -14.87
C THR A 155 8.93 11.84 -15.86
N GLY A 156 7.64 11.49 -15.82
CA GLY A 156 6.60 12.22 -16.53
C GLY A 156 6.74 12.23 -18.06
N GLU A 157 7.29 11.17 -18.67
CA GLU A 157 7.22 10.99 -20.13
C GLU A 157 5.76 11.10 -20.59
N THR A 158 5.47 12.13 -21.38
CA THR A 158 4.23 12.21 -22.14
C THR A 158 4.15 10.98 -23.02
N SER A 159 2.99 10.34 -23.08
CA SER A 159 2.63 9.11 -23.80
C SER A 159 2.87 9.08 -25.33
N ASN A 160 3.80 9.87 -25.86
CA ASN A 160 4.14 9.93 -27.29
C ASN A 160 5.38 9.09 -27.67
N SER A 161 6.02 8.37 -26.73
CA SER A 161 7.19 7.52 -27.01
C SER A 161 6.86 6.01 -27.10
N MET A 162 5.63 5.58 -26.85
CA MET A 162 5.20 4.17 -26.91
C MET A 162 4.55 3.77 -28.24
N SER A 163 4.76 4.54 -29.31
CA SER A 163 4.19 4.26 -30.64
C SER A 163 5.22 4.20 -31.78
N GLU A 164 6.41 3.66 -31.54
CA GLU A 164 7.32 3.20 -32.60
C GLU A 164 7.78 1.76 -32.37
#